data_AF-A0A8J8GS92-F1
#
_entry.id   AF-A0A8J8GS92-F1
#
_cell.length_a   1.000
_cell.length_b   1.000
_cell.length_c   1.000
_cell.angle_alpha   90.00
_cell.angle_beta   90.00
_cell.angle_gamma   90.00
#
_symmetry.space_group_name_H-M   'P 1'
#
loop_
_entity.id
_entity.type
_entity.pdbx_description
1 polymer ?
#
loop_
_entity_poly.entity_id
_entity_poly.type
_entity_poly.pdbx_seq_one_letter_code
_entity_poly.pdbx_strand_id
1 'polypeptide(L)'
;MLVFPIAWALLARRRPYAWRIGVLLAAWVLAWSVWTVSLGSYASPPTIDDGLRWHLVGAGLLVAGAAAYEARQFAQVGARLLPGALVWLLGVAITLAIPVVGQEKVPPRDAVLPLPAGMTVVHEETGCANTCTRRLTVESADTPAELIRRLGQHLEQTKGWQTTWYSFAPPQFECRRVGWLNPYEVCVELRATGAPSTIEIWLATFNGRDYVVS
;
A
#
# COMPACT_ATOMS: atom_id res chain seq x y z
N MET A 1 -4.73 5.44 18.47
CA MET A 1 -3.49 5.57 19.26
C MET A 1 -3.65 6.06 20.71
N LEU A 2 -4.86 6.41 21.19
CA LEU A 2 -5.05 6.86 22.59
C LEU A 2 -5.20 5.74 23.63
N VAL A 3 -5.21 4.47 23.20
CA VAL A 3 -5.46 3.32 24.09
C VAL A 3 -4.27 3.05 25.04
N PHE A 4 -3.04 3.31 24.58
CA PHE A 4 -1.82 3.15 25.38
C PHE A 4 -1.70 4.12 26.57
N PRO A 5 -1.91 5.45 26.41
CA PRO A 5 -1.89 6.36 27.54
C PRO A 5 -3.03 6.12 28.54
N ILE A 6 -4.18 5.60 28.08
CA ILE A 6 -5.29 5.23 28.98
C ILE A 6 -4.96 3.96 29.78
N ALA A 7 -4.38 2.93 29.14
CA ALA A 7 -3.90 1.74 29.82
C ALA A 7 -2.80 2.09 30.85
N TRP A 8 -1.90 2.99 30.49
CA TRP A 8 -0.87 3.53 31.38
C TRP A 8 -1.46 4.27 32.60
N ALA A 9 -2.45 5.15 32.38
CA ALA A 9 -3.10 5.90 33.45
C ALA A 9 -3.83 4.99 34.46
N LEU A 10 -4.32 3.83 34.00
CA LEU A 10 -4.97 2.83 34.85
C LEU A 10 -3.96 1.98 35.65
N LEU A 11 -2.79 1.69 35.09
CA LEU A 11 -1.74 0.85 35.72
C LEU A 11 -0.79 1.65 36.64
N ALA A 12 -0.49 2.91 36.33
CA ALA A 12 0.55 3.69 37.02
C ALA A 12 0.18 4.14 38.46
N ARG A 13 -1.05 3.93 38.92
CA ARG A 13 -1.56 4.59 40.14
C ARG A 13 -0.97 4.06 41.47
N ARG A 14 -0.34 2.88 41.49
CA ARG A 14 0.39 2.37 42.68
C ARG A 14 1.51 1.42 42.28
N ARG A 15 2.78 1.85 42.37
CA ARG A 15 3.99 1.09 42.83
C ARG A 15 5.32 1.52 42.20
N PRO A 16 6.47 1.19 42.85
CA PRO A 16 7.84 1.41 42.34
C PRO A 16 8.17 0.68 41.02
N TYR A 17 7.28 -0.13 40.46
CA TYR A 17 7.49 -0.85 39.20
C TYR A 17 6.92 -0.13 37.98
N ALA A 18 6.13 0.94 38.18
CA ALA A 18 5.57 1.73 37.09
C ALA A 18 6.65 2.22 36.12
N TRP A 19 7.78 2.72 36.64
CA TRP A 19 8.84 3.26 35.78
C TRP A 19 9.44 2.21 34.82
N ARG A 20 9.59 0.95 35.26
CA ARG A 20 10.16 -0.12 34.42
C ARG A 20 9.25 -0.46 33.23
N ILE A 21 7.95 -0.55 33.48
CA ILE A 21 6.95 -0.79 32.42
C ILE A 21 6.92 0.42 31.47
N GLY A 22 7.12 1.63 31.98
CA GLY A 22 7.17 2.86 31.18
C GLY A 22 8.35 2.90 30.24
N VAL A 23 9.53 2.53 30.74
CA VAL A 23 10.74 2.44 29.91
C VAL A 23 10.56 1.37 28.83
N LEU A 24 9.98 0.21 29.15
CA LEU A 24 9.71 -0.83 28.15
C LEU A 24 8.73 -0.38 27.07
N LEU A 25 7.64 0.29 27.44
CA LEU A 25 6.67 0.83 26.49
C LEU A 25 7.28 1.95 25.64
N ALA A 26 8.05 2.86 26.25
CA ALA A 26 8.75 3.91 25.53
C ALA A 26 9.76 3.33 24.53
N ALA A 27 10.52 2.32 24.94
CA ALA A 27 11.44 1.60 24.06
C ALA A 27 10.70 0.91 22.91
N TRP A 28 9.52 0.31 23.17
CA TRP A 28 8.69 -0.32 22.14
C TRP A 28 8.14 0.69 21.13
N VAL A 29 7.68 1.86 21.60
CA VAL A 29 7.23 2.96 20.74
C VAL A 29 8.38 3.54 19.92
N LEU A 30 9.57 3.71 20.52
CA LEU A 30 10.77 4.14 19.80
C LEU A 30 11.18 3.12 18.73
N ALA A 31 11.19 1.83 19.06
CA ALA A 31 11.49 0.76 18.10
C ALA A 31 10.51 0.77 16.92
N TRP A 32 9.22 0.98 17.18
CA TRP A 32 8.20 1.11 16.14
C TRP A 32 8.36 2.38 15.30
N SER A 33 8.70 3.49 15.93
CA SER A 33 8.94 4.76 15.23
C SER A 33 10.15 4.65 14.32
N VAL A 34 11.23 4.01 14.78
CA VAL A 34 12.42 3.73 13.96
C VAL A 34 12.06 2.79 12.81
N TRP A 35 11.35 1.69 13.08
CA TRP A 35 10.91 0.73 12.06
C TRP A 35 10.05 1.37 10.98
N THR A 36 9.05 2.19 11.35
CA THR A 36 8.17 2.84 10.38
C THR A 36 8.90 3.85 9.51
N VAL A 37 9.86 4.59 10.07
CA VAL A 37 10.69 5.53 9.31
C VAL A 37 11.68 4.79 8.40
N SER A 38 12.33 3.73 8.89
CA SER A 38 13.39 3.03 8.17
C SER A 38 12.88 2.00 7.15
N LEU A 39 11.77 1.32 7.43
CA LEU A 39 11.23 0.22 6.62
C LEU A 39 9.87 0.54 5.99
N GLY A 40 9.05 1.39 6.62
CA GLY A 40 7.76 1.80 6.04
C GLY A 40 7.89 2.57 4.73
N SER A 41 9.11 3.02 4.38
CA SER A 41 9.41 3.64 3.10
C SER A 41 9.86 2.68 2.00
N TYR A 42 10.12 1.40 2.32
CA TYR A 42 10.55 0.34 1.39
C TYR A 42 9.61 -0.87 1.34
N ALA A 43 8.72 -0.97 2.32
CA ALA A 43 7.78 -2.05 2.49
C ALA A 43 6.56 -1.85 1.56
N SER A 44 6.21 -2.88 0.80
CA SER A 44 4.94 -2.92 0.06
C SER A 44 3.76 -2.83 1.06
N PRO A 45 2.57 -2.33 0.67
CA PRO A 45 1.41 -2.21 1.56
C PRO A 45 1.14 -3.44 2.45
N PRO A 46 1.18 -4.68 1.93
CA PRO A 46 0.93 -5.85 2.78
C PRO A 46 1.98 -5.99 3.90
N THR A 47 3.24 -5.64 3.64
CA THR A 47 4.32 -5.75 4.64
C THR A 47 4.24 -4.68 5.73
N ILE A 48 3.68 -3.50 5.45
CA ILE A 48 3.41 -2.46 6.48
C ILE A 48 2.24 -2.86 7.36
N ASP A 49 1.16 -3.38 6.76
CA ASP A 49 -0.02 -3.86 7.49
C ASP A 49 0.34 -5.04 8.41
N ASP A 50 1.14 -5.99 7.91
CA ASP A 50 1.65 -7.10 8.73
C ASP A 50 2.58 -6.60 9.84
N GLY A 51 3.46 -5.63 9.55
CA GLY A 51 4.28 -4.97 10.56
C GLY A 51 3.44 -4.33 11.67
N LEU A 52 2.36 -3.63 11.31
CA LEU A 52 1.45 -2.99 12.25
C LEU A 52 0.72 -4.02 13.11
N ARG A 53 0.27 -5.12 12.51
CA ARG A 53 -0.34 -6.25 13.23
C ARG A 53 0.62 -6.83 14.25
N TRP A 54 1.85 -7.13 13.86
CA TRP A 54 2.86 -7.68 14.77
C TRP A 54 3.24 -6.69 15.87
N HIS A 55 3.30 -5.40 15.58
CA HIS A 55 3.52 -4.37 16.60
C HIS A 55 2.41 -4.34 17.65
N LEU A 56 1.15 -4.39 17.21
CA LEU A 56 0.00 -4.40 18.11
C LEU A 56 -0.08 -5.68 18.94
N VAL A 57 0.20 -6.83 18.33
CA VAL A 57 0.30 -8.12 19.05
C VAL A 57 1.43 -8.07 20.09
N GLY A 58 2.62 -7.62 19.71
CA GLY A 58 3.77 -7.55 20.62
C GLY A 58 3.56 -6.57 21.77
N ALA A 59 3.02 -5.38 21.49
CA ALA A 59 2.67 -4.40 22.50
C ALA A 59 1.62 -4.95 23.48
N GLY A 60 0.68 -5.72 22.95
CA GLY A 60 -0.35 -6.35 23.75
C GLY A 60 0.13 -7.51 24.62
N LEU A 61 1.04 -8.35 24.10
CA LEU A 61 1.71 -9.38 24.90
C LEU A 61 2.53 -8.77 26.04
N LEU A 62 3.19 -7.63 25.82
CA LEU A 62 3.89 -6.87 26.85
C LEU A 62 2.94 -6.42 27.97
N VAL A 63 1.78 -5.85 27.61
CA VAL A 63 0.78 -5.41 28.59
C VAL A 63 0.16 -6.59 29.34
N ALA A 64 -0.19 -7.67 28.63
CA ALA A 64 -0.75 -8.88 29.22
C ALA A 64 0.24 -9.57 30.17
N GLY A 65 1.52 -9.65 29.79
CA GLY A 65 2.59 -10.19 30.63
C GLY A 65 2.79 -9.37 31.91
N ALA A 66 2.78 -8.04 31.81
CA ALA A 66 2.86 -7.15 32.96
C ALA A 66 1.67 -7.34 33.91
N ALA A 67 0.46 -7.42 33.35
CA ALA A 67 -0.76 -7.65 34.12
C ALA A 67 -0.78 -9.02 34.82
N ALA A 68 -0.34 -10.09 34.14
CA ALA A 68 -0.24 -11.43 34.71
C ALA A 68 0.82 -11.51 35.84
N TYR A 69 1.94 -10.80 35.67
CA TYR A 69 2.98 -10.71 36.69
C TYR A 69 2.46 -10.01 37.96
N GLU A 70 1.72 -8.91 37.81
CA GLU A 70 1.09 -8.23 38.96
C GLU A 70 0.00 -9.07 39.63
N ALA A 71 -0.83 -9.77 38.83
CA ALA A 71 -1.89 -10.65 39.35
C ALA A 71 -1.32 -11.80 40.20
N ARG A 72 -0.15 -12.34 39.81
CA ARG A 72 0.56 -13.36 40.60
C ARG A 72 1.10 -12.82 41.93
N GLN A 73 1.51 -11.55 41.98
CA GLN A 73 2.01 -10.95 43.20
C GLN A 73 0.90 -10.47 44.15
N PHE A 74 -0.28 -10.15 43.64
CA PHE A 74 -1.39 -9.63 44.45
C PHE A 74 -2.68 -10.41 44.19
N ALA A 75 -2.96 -11.37 45.07
CA ALA A 75 -4.10 -12.30 45.00
C ALA A 75 -5.51 -11.65 45.00
N GLN A 76 -5.63 -10.32 45.08
CA GLN A 76 -6.90 -9.60 45.18
C GLN A 76 -7.26 -8.71 43.96
N VAL A 77 -6.48 -8.73 42.88
CA VAL A 77 -6.70 -7.80 41.73
C VAL A 77 -7.71 -8.34 40.69
N GLY A 78 -8.24 -9.55 40.87
CA GLY A 78 -9.02 -10.29 39.86
C GLY A 78 -10.21 -9.54 39.23
N ALA A 79 -10.89 -8.67 39.97
CA ALA A 79 -12.07 -7.96 39.45
C ALA A 79 -11.74 -6.76 38.52
N ARG A 80 -10.54 -6.17 38.62
CA ARG A 80 -10.17 -4.98 37.82
C ARG A 80 -9.43 -5.31 36.53
N LEU A 81 -8.92 -6.54 36.40
CA LEU A 81 -8.21 -7.02 35.21
C LEU A 81 -9.16 -7.36 34.06
N LEU A 82 -10.36 -7.84 34.37
CA LEU A 82 -11.39 -8.21 33.38
C LEU A 82 -11.73 -7.08 32.39
N PRO A 83 -12.08 -5.84 32.81
CA PRO A 83 -12.40 -4.78 31.87
C PRO A 83 -11.18 -4.33 31.05
N GLY A 84 -9.97 -4.36 31.62
CA GLY A 84 -8.74 -4.05 30.89
C GLY A 84 -8.43 -5.08 29.80
N ALA A 85 -8.60 -6.37 30.10
CA ALA A 85 -8.46 -7.46 29.14
C ALA A 85 -9.51 -7.40 28.04
N LEU A 86 -10.76 -7.04 28.37
CA LEU A 86 -11.85 -6.88 27.40
C LEU A 86 -11.60 -5.72 26.43
N VAL A 87 -11.19 -4.55 26.93
CA VAL A 87 -10.82 -3.40 26.09
C VAL A 87 -9.62 -3.73 25.20
N TRP A 88 -8.67 -4.52 25.71
CA TRP A 88 -7.53 -4.99 24.93
C TRP A 88 -7.94 -5.96 23.82
N LEU A 89 -8.76 -6.98 24.13
CA LEU A 89 -9.28 -7.93 23.15
C LEU A 89 -10.12 -7.23 22.07
N LEU A 90 -10.91 -6.23 22.46
CA LEU A 90 -11.68 -5.41 21.52
C LEU A 90 -10.75 -4.58 20.62
N GLY A 91 -9.68 -4.00 21.18
CA GLY A 91 -8.66 -3.28 20.41
C GLY A 91 -7.97 -4.17 19.38
N VAL A 92 -7.57 -5.38 19.78
CA VAL A 92 -6.96 -6.39 18.89
C VAL A 92 -7.95 -6.81 17.80
N ALA A 93 -9.20 -7.12 18.17
CA ALA A 93 -10.24 -7.50 17.23
C ALA A 93 -10.52 -6.40 16.20
N ILE A 94 -10.58 -5.12 16.63
CA ILE A 94 -10.74 -3.99 15.71
C ILE A 94 -9.56 -3.89 14.75
N THR A 95 -8.31 -4.02 15.23
CA THR A 95 -7.13 -3.96 14.35
C THR A 95 -7.00 -5.15 13.41
N LEU A 96 -7.50 -6.32 13.78
CA LEU A 96 -7.58 -7.48 12.88
C LEU A 96 -8.76 -7.37 11.89
N ALA A 97 -9.81 -6.63 12.27
CA ALA A 97 -11.00 -6.40 11.44
C ALA A 97 -10.82 -5.25 10.44
N ILE A 98 -9.81 -4.39 10.58
CA ILE A 98 -9.47 -3.40 9.53
C ILE A 98 -9.06 -4.21 8.29
N PRO A 99 -9.83 -4.14 7.19
CA PRO A 99 -9.48 -4.85 5.98
C PRO A 99 -8.12 -4.34 5.49
N VAL A 100 -7.22 -5.28 5.20
CA VAL A 100 -5.92 -5.02 4.59
C VAL A 100 -6.16 -4.06 3.42
N VAL A 101 -5.51 -2.90 3.41
CA VAL A 101 -5.52 -2.02 2.23
C VAL A 101 -4.51 -2.63 1.26
N GLY A 102 -4.84 -3.81 0.75
CA GLY A 102 -3.89 -4.72 0.09
C GLY A 102 -4.59 -5.56 -0.95
N GLN A 103 -5.32 -4.90 -1.85
CA GLN A 103 -5.31 -5.40 -3.20
C GLN A 103 -4.19 -4.65 -3.89
N GLU A 104 -3.10 -5.36 -4.16
CA GLU A 104 -2.16 -5.08 -5.22
C GLU A 104 -2.96 -4.56 -6.42
N LYS A 105 -2.95 -3.23 -6.59
CA LYS A 105 -3.96 -2.59 -7.42
C LYS A 105 -3.47 -2.66 -8.84
N VAL A 106 -3.78 -3.76 -9.53
CA VAL A 106 -3.61 -3.89 -10.97
C VAL A 106 -4.09 -2.58 -11.61
N PRO A 107 -3.25 -1.90 -12.41
CA PRO A 107 -3.58 -0.59 -12.97
C PRO A 107 -4.97 -0.62 -13.62
N PRO A 108 -5.91 0.27 -13.28
CA PRO A 108 -7.29 0.15 -13.73
C PRO A 108 -7.38 0.29 -15.25
N ARG A 109 -8.22 -0.54 -15.87
CA ARG A 109 -8.46 -0.52 -17.33
C ARG A 109 -8.97 0.86 -17.81
N ASP A 110 -9.74 1.54 -16.97
CA ASP A 110 -10.30 2.87 -17.23
C ASP A 110 -9.25 4.00 -17.26
N ALA A 111 -8.01 3.71 -16.87
CA ALA A 111 -6.90 4.65 -17.03
C ALA A 111 -6.61 4.96 -18.51
N VAL A 112 -6.94 4.02 -19.41
CA VAL A 112 -6.69 4.12 -20.86
C VAL A 112 -7.96 3.91 -21.69
N LEU A 113 -8.98 3.25 -21.17
CA LEU A 113 -10.28 3.12 -21.83
C LEU A 113 -11.20 4.32 -21.58
N PRO A 114 -12.08 4.67 -22.52
CA PRO A 114 -12.32 4.01 -23.82
C PRO A 114 -11.21 4.31 -24.84
N LEU A 115 -10.98 3.36 -25.77
CA LEU A 115 -10.05 3.55 -26.88
C LEU A 115 -10.63 4.48 -27.96
N PRO A 116 -9.77 5.08 -28.82
CA PRO A 116 -10.21 5.76 -30.04
C PRO A 116 -11.07 4.87 -30.94
N ALA A 117 -11.95 5.49 -31.71
CA ALA A 117 -12.75 4.77 -32.71
C ALA A 117 -11.87 4.06 -33.74
N GLY A 118 -12.21 2.80 -34.04
CA GLY A 118 -11.46 1.93 -34.95
C GLY A 118 -10.36 1.11 -34.27
N MET A 119 -10.18 1.24 -32.95
CA MET A 119 -9.22 0.44 -32.17
C MET A 119 -9.95 -0.55 -31.25
N THR A 120 -9.47 -1.78 -31.19
CA THR A 120 -10.04 -2.82 -30.31
C THR A 120 -8.95 -3.51 -29.48
N VAL A 121 -9.26 -3.79 -28.21
CA VAL A 121 -8.40 -4.64 -27.38
C VAL A 121 -8.61 -6.09 -27.82
N VAL A 122 -7.56 -6.73 -28.33
CA VAL A 122 -7.60 -8.12 -28.80
C VAL A 122 -7.05 -9.10 -27.76
N HIS A 123 -6.18 -8.61 -26.88
CA HIS A 123 -5.59 -9.40 -25.80
C HIS A 123 -5.37 -8.55 -24.56
N GLU A 124 -5.57 -9.12 -23.39
CA GLU A 124 -5.33 -8.49 -22.09
C GLU A 124 -4.63 -9.46 -21.14
N GLU A 125 -3.54 -9.00 -20.55
CA GLU A 125 -2.79 -9.74 -19.53
C GLU A 125 -2.60 -8.86 -18.30
N THR A 126 -2.63 -9.48 -17.14
CA THR A 126 -2.38 -8.82 -15.85
C THR A 126 -1.45 -9.69 -15.02
N GLY A 127 -0.47 -9.07 -14.36
CA GLY A 127 0.46 -9.78 -13.48
C GLY A 127 0.91 -8.90 -12.33
N CYS A 128 1.11 -9.51 -11.16
CA CYS A 128 1.71 -8.87 -10.00
C CYS A 128 2.81 -9.78 -9.49
N ALA A 129 4.05 -9.29 -9.53
CA ALA A 129 5.21 -9.95 -8.91
C ALA A 129 5.84 -8.99 -7.88
N ASN A 130 6.61 -8.01 -8.37
CA ASN A 130 7.13 -6.90 -7.56
C ASN A 130 6.39 -5.59 -7.87
N THR A 131 6.03 -5.39 -9.13
CA THR A 131 5.16 -4.32 -9.63
C THR A 131 3.95 -4.95 -10.31
N CYS A 132 2.76 -4.38 -10.07
CA CYS A 132 1.56 -4.80 -10.78
C CYS A 132 1.51 -4.14 -12.15
N THR A 133 1.38 -4.98 -13.17
CA THR A 133 1.29 -4.55 -14.56
C THR A 133 -0.01 -5.02 -15.21
N ARG A 134 -0.48 -4.23 -16.16
CA ARG A 134 -1.57 -4.59 -17.07
C ARG A 134 -1.10 -4.30 -18.49
N ARG A 135 -1.18 -5.31 -19.35
CA ARG A 135 -0.81 -5.22 -20.76
C ARG A 135 -2.06 -5.39 -21.60
N LEU A 136 -2.33 -4.43 -22.48
CA LEU A 136 -3.43 -4.48 -23.43
C LEU A 136 -2.85 -4.48 -24.84
N THR A 137 -3.09 -5.53 -25.61
CA THR A 137 -2.77 -5.54 -27.04
C THR A 137 -3.95 -4.94 -27.79
N VAL A 138 -3.68 -3.88 -28.54
CA VAL A 138 -4.67 -3.13 -29.32
C VAL A 138 -4.40 -3.31 -30.79
N GLU A 139 -5.46 -3.59 -31.54
CA GLU A 139 -5.44 -3.72 -33.00
C GLU A 139 -6.23 -2.57 -33.66
N SER A 140 -5.77 -2.13 -34.83
CA SER A 140 -6.46 -1.17 -35.72
C SER A 140 -6.06 -1.43 -37.17
N ALA A 141 -6.84 -0.94 -38.13
CA ALA A 141 -6.46 -0.93 -39.54
C ALA A 141 -5.30 0.04 -39.86
N ASP A 142 -4.91 0.88 -38.89
CA ASP A 142 -3.84 1.87 -39.04
C ASP A 142 -2.43 1.23 -39.03
N THR A 143 -1.45 1.95 -39.59
CA THR A 143 -0.03 1.58 -39.40
C THR A 143 0.37 1.73 -37.93
N PRO A 144 1.34 0.95 -37.41
CA PRO A 144 1.73 1.04 -36.00
C PRO A 144 2.11 2.46 -35.54
N ALA A 145 2.79 3.24 -36.39
CA ALA A 145 3.17 4.61 -36.08
C ALA A 145 1.94 5.53 -35.94
N GLU A 146 0.99 5.41 -36.85
CA GLU A 146 -0.25 6.18 -36.81
C GLU A 146 -1.15 5.77 -35.64
N LEU A 147 -1.15 4.48 -35.30
CA LEU A 147 -1.87 3.93 -34.17
C LEU A 147 -1.32 4.48 -32.84
N ILE A 148 0.01 4.47 -32.64
CA ILE A 148 0.68 5.09 -31.48
C ILE A 148 0.34 6.59 -31.40
N ARG A 149 0.41 7.30 -32.53
CA ARG A 149 0.13 8.74 -32.60
C ARG A 149 -1.30 9.05 -32.17
N ARG A 150 -2.30 8.38 -32.76
CA ARG A 150 -3.72 8.58 -32.45
C ARG A 150 -4.06 8.21 -31.01
N LEU A 151 -3.51 7.09 -30.52
CA LEU A 151 -3.75 6.66 -29.16
C LEU A 151 -3.11 7.63 -28.15
N GLY A 152 -1.87 8.06 -28.37
CA GLY A 152 -1.20 9.03 -27.49
C GLY A 152 -1.95 10.36 -27.42
N GLN A 153 -2.38 10.90 -28.57
CA GLN A 153 -3.20 12.12 -28.61
C GLN A 153 -4.52 11.97 -27.85
N HIS A 154 -5.18 10.81 -27.99
CA HIS A 154 -6.41 10.53 -27.27
C HIS A 154 -6.20 10.43 -25.77
N LEU A 155 -5.12 9.79 -25.32
CA LEU A 155 -4.75 9.69 -23.90
C LEU A 155 -4.45 11.06 -23.30
N GLU A 156 -3.77 11.93 -24.05
CA GLU A 156 -3.51 13.31 -23.61
C GLU A 156 -4.82 14.11 -23.49
N GLN A 157 -5.67 14.08 -24.52
CA GLN A 157 -6.90 14.89 -24.56
C GLN A 157 -8.00 14.41 -23.62
N THR A 158 -8.23 13.10 -23.54
CA THR A 158 -9.38 12.55 -22.80
C THR A 158 -9.03 12.12 -21.38
N LYS A 159 -7.78 11.73 -21.14
CA LYS A 159 -7.33 11.25 -19.84
C LYS A 159 -6.33 12.20 -19.17
N GLY A 160 -5.76 13.17 -19.89
CA GLY A 160 -4.81 14.12 -19.33
C GLY A 160 -3.42 13.53 -19.09
N TRP A 161 -3.02 12.50 -19.86
CA TRP A 161 -1.66 11.97 -19.81
C TRP A 161 -0.69 12.93 -20.51
N GLN A 162 0.31 13.44 -19.78
CA GLN A 162 1.37 14.26 -20.37
C GLN A 162 2.29 13.36 -21.19
N THR A 163 2.50 13.70 -22.46
CA THR A 163 3.24 12.86 -23.41
C THR A 163 4.39 13.65 -24.01
N THR A 164 5.61 13.12 -23.91
CA THR A 164 6.78 13.66 -24.61
C THR A 164 7.02 12.83 -25.86
N TRP A 165 6.89 13.49 -27.02
CA TRP A 165 7.07 12.87 -28.32
C TRP A 165 8.52 13.01 -28.78
N TYR A 166 9.17 11.88 -29.05
CA TYR A 166 10.51 11.84 -29.65
C TYR A 166 10.41 11.41 -31.11
N SER A 167 11.22 12.01 -31.99
CA SER A 167 11.20 11.71 -33.42
C SER A 167 11.78 10.33 -33.77
N PHE A 168 12.50 9.70 -32.84
CA PHE A 168 13.21 8.42 -33.04
C PHE A 168 13.00 7.41 -31.91
N ALA A 169 12.10 7.69 -30.96
CA ALA A 169 11.81 6.81 -29.82
C ALA A 169 10.30 6.80 -29.55
N PRO A 170 9.77 5.72 -28.94
CA PRO A 170 8.36 5.66 -28.54
C PRO A 170 8.03 6.83 -27.58
N PRO A 171 6.78 7.34 -27.62
CA PRO A 171 6.36 8.44 -26.76
C PRO A 171 6.49 8.04 -25.28
N GLN A 172 7.07 8.93 -24.49
CA GLN A 172 7.17 8.73 -23.05
C GLN A 172 6.00 9.44 -22.36
N PHE A 173 5.27 8.70 -21.54
CA PHE A 173 4.18 9.25 -20.74
C PHE A 173 4.67 9.48 -19.31
N GLU A 174 4.34 10.64 -18.74
CA GLU A 174 4.60 10.88 -17.33
C GLU A 174 3.69 10.02 -16.46
N CYS A 175 4.26 9.47 -15.38
CA CYS A 175 3.48 8.71 -14.41
C CYS A 175 2.48 9.62 -13.68
N ARG A 176 1.29 9.09 -13.40
CA ARG A 176 0.19 9.86 -12.82
C ARG A 176 -0.38 9.18 -11.58
N ARG A 177 -0.64 9.95 -10.53
CA ARG A 177 -1.33 9.44 -9.33
C ARG A 177 -2.78 9.06 -9.61
N VAL A 178 -3.17 7.87 -9.18
CA VAL A 178 -4.53 7.36 -9.31
C VAL A 178 -5.31 7.63 -8.03
N GLY A 179 -5.87 8.84 -7.93
CA GLY A 179 -6.66 9.30 -6.78
C GLY A 179 -5.85 10.14 -5.78
N TRP A 180 -6.55 10.89 -4.93
CA TRP A 180 -5.91 11.87 -4.04
C TRP A 180 -5.17 11.24 -2.85
N LEU A 181 -5.66 10.11 -2.35
CA LEU A 181 -5.11 9.40 -1.18
C LEU A 181 -4.21 8.22 -1.56
N ASN A 182 -3.98 8.00 -2.85
CA ASN A 182 -3.21 6.86 -3.32
C ASN A 182 -1.75 7.26 -3.51
N PRO A 183 -0.79 6.64 -2.78
CA PRO A 183 0.63 6.92 -2.97
C PRO A 183 1.17 6.35 -4.30
N TYR A 184 0.41 5.48 -4.98
CA TYR A 184 0.82 4.87 -6.24
C TYR A 184 0.56 5.77 -7.44
N GLU A 185 1.58 5.85 -8.29
CA GLU A 185 1.51 6.42 -9.62
C GLU A 185 1.31 5.28 -10.61
N VAL A 186 0.55 5.53 -11.67
CA VAL A 186 0.45 4.63 -12.81
C VAL A 186 1.23 5.24 -13.95
N CYS A 187 2.12 4.46 -14.53
CA CYS A 187 2.86 4.83 -15.73
C CYS A 187 2.24 4.09 -16.92
N VAL A 188 2.19 4.77 -18.06
CA VAL A 188 1.75 4.21 -19.34
C VAL A 188 2.95 4.15 -20.26
N GLU A 189 3.09 3.04 -20.98
CA GLU A 189 4.06 2.92 -22.06
C GLU A 189 3.38 2.29 -23.27
N LEU A 190 3.68 2.80 -24.46
CA LEU A 190 3.18 2.26 -25.72
C LEU A 190 4.33 1.57 -26.46
N ARG A 191 4.20 0.27 -26.71
CA ARG A 191 5.21 -0.54 -27.41
C ARG A 191 4.65 -1.10 -28.71
N ALA A 192 5.45 -1.07 -29.76
CA ALA A 192 5.13 -1.82 -30.97
C ALA A 192 5.47 -3.31 -30.73
N THR A 193 4.54 -4.19 -31.07
CA THR A 193 4.67 -5.66 -30.91
C THR A 193 5.51 -6.32 -32.00
N GLY A 194 5.93 -5.56 -33.02
CA GLY A 194 6.58 -6.08 -34.23
C GLY A 194 5.60 -6.74 -35.22
N ALA A 195 4.35 -7.00 -34.82
CA ALA A 195 3.29 -7.43 -35.71
C ALA A 195 2.67 -6.21 -36.43
N PRO A 196 2.26 -6.35 -37.70
CA PRO A 196 1.54 -5.28 -38.39
C PRO A 196 0.24 -4.97 -37.64
N SER A 197 -0.20 -3.71 -37.68
CA SER A 197 -1.50 -3.24 -37.15
C SER A 197 -1.76 -3.42 -35.64
N THR A 198 -0.76 -3.80 -34.84
CA THR A 198 -0.93 -4.01 -33.39
C THR A 198 0.08 -3.23 -32.56
N ILE A 199 -0.35 -2.80 -31.38
CA ILE A 199 0.52 -2.22 -30.35
C ILE A 199 0.15 -2.78 -28.98
N GLU A 200 1.07 -2.66 -28.04
CA GLU A 200 0.82 -2.96 -26.63
C GLU A 200 0.81 -1.69 -25.80
N ILE A 201 -0.23 -1.57 -24.98
CA ILE A 201 -0.32 -0.58 -23.90
C ILE A 201 0.13 -1.29 -22.62
N TRP A 202 1.24 -0.84 -22.07
CA TRP A 202 1.78 -1.30 -20.81
C TRP A 202 1.41 -0.30 -19.74
N LEU A 203 0.69 -0.77 -18.73
CA LEU A 203 0.38 -0.03 -17.52
C LEU A 203 1.17 -0.66 -16.39
N ALA A 204 1.85 0.16 -15.59
CA ALA A 204 2.54 -0.30 -14.39
C ALA A 204 2.19 0.62 -13.21
N THR A 205 1.89 0.04 -12.06
CA THR A 205 1.87 0.82 -10.81
C THR A 205 3.28 0.97 -10.28
N PHE A 206 3.62 2.19 -9.92
CA PHE A 206 4.91 2.58 -9.41
C PHE A 206 4.74 3.31 -8.08
N ASN A 207 5.60 2.98 -7.12
CA ASN A 207 5.82 3.79 -5.93
C ASN A 207 7.06 4.64 -6.22
N GLY A 208 7.02 5.95 -5.98
CA GLY A 208 8.03 6.95 -6.42
C GLY A 208 9.49 6.75 -5.96
N ARG A 209 9.87 5.55 -5.49
CA ARG A 209 11.19 5.16 -5.01
C ARG A 209 11.75 3.86 -5.61
N ASP A 210 10.98 3.12 -6.41
CA ASP A 210 11.53 2.01 -7.20
C ASP A 210 12.27 2.59 -8.42
N TYR A 211 13.28 1.92 -8.98
CA TYR A 211 13.87 2.38 -10.25
C TYR A 211 13.12 1.69 -11.38
N VAL A 212 12.68 2.45 -12.39
CA VAL A 212 12.16 1.86 -13.62
C VAL A 212 13.34 1.19 -14.30
N VAL A 213 13.35 -0.15 -14.30
CA VAL A 213 14.26 -0.91 -15.17
C VAL A 213 13.73 -0.72 -16.58
N SER A 214 14.31 0.26 -17.28
CA SER A 214 14.19 0.47 -18.72
C SER A 214 14.79 -0.69 -19.48
#